data_AF-A0A6A6ZEQ9-F1
#
_entry.id   AF-A0A6A6ZEQ9-F1
#
_cell.length_a   1.000
_cell.length_b   1.000
_cell.length_c   1.000
_cell.angle_alpha   90.00
_cell.angle_beta   90.00
_cell.angle_gamma   90.00
#
_symmetry.space_group_name_H-M   'P 1'
#
loop_
_entity.id
_entity.type
_entity.pdbx_description
1 polymer ?
#
loop_
_entity_poly.entity_id
_entity_poly.type
_entity_poly.pdbx_seq_one_letter_code
_entity_poly.pdbx_strand_id
1 'polypeptide(L)'
;MQFSLFFVALYACTSSATITWTLQKASAPTADQKDAYTKIEAAMQKAVLRYSKYSDASKVIKVYYAPGVPTAEASYNGDLRFGSNRSYMNERTAMHEISHTLGVGQTAAFDRKCAAGDWKTALPLLRSWDGASAKINCGGSHFWPYGLNYDTEWSETNANRHVQMVEAMLTDGM
;
A
#
# COMPACT_ATOMS: atom_id res chain seq x y z
N MET A 1 -15.11 7.54 -57.28
CA MET A 1 -14.53 8.23 -56.11
C MET A 1 -14.58 7.26 -54.94
N GLN A 2 -13.47 6.63 -54.59
CA GLN A 2 -13.39 5.67 -53.50
C GLN A 2 -12.91 6.43 -52.26
N PHE A 3 -13.75 6.54 -51.24
CA PHE A 3 -13.39 7.14 -49.95
C PHE A 3 -12.67 6.09 -49.10
N SER A 4 -11.36 6.27 -48.90
CA SER A 4 -10.59 5.49 -47.94
C SER A 4 -10.73 6.13 -46.56
N LEU A 5 -11.39 5.45 -45.63
CA LEU A 5 -11.37 5.80 -44.21
C LEU A 5 -10.06 5.32 -43.59
N PHE A 6 -9.22 6.27 -43.17
CA PHE A 6 -8.09 6.00 -42.28
C PHE A 6 -8.60 5.85 -40.84
N PHE A 7 -8.51 4.64 -40.29
CA PHE A 7 -8.63 4.42 -38.86
C PHE A 7 -7.32 4.84 -38.18
N VAL A 8 -7.35 5.95 -37.45
CA VAL A 8 -6.27 6.33 -36.54
C VAL A 8 -6.47 5.55 -35.24
N ALA A 9 -5.61 4.56 -35.00
CA ALA A 9 -5.53 3.89 -33.71
C ALA A 9 -4.85 4.82 -32.70
N LEU A 10 -5.63 5.41 -31.79
CA LEU A 10 -5.11 6.09 -30.62
C LEU A 10 -4.54 5.05 -29.66
N TYR A 11 -3.21 4.91 -29.63
CA TYR A 11 -2.51 4.23 -28.55
C TYR A 11 -2.57 5.12 -27.31
N ALA A 12 -3.53 4.86 -26.42
CA ALA A 12 -3.50 5.42 -25.08
C ALA A 12 -2.33 4.77 -24.33
N CYS A 13 -1.24 5.51 -24.13
CA CYS A 13 -0.20 5.12 -23.20
C CYS A 13 -0.76 5.36 -21.79
N THR A 14 -1.39 4.36 -21.20
CA THR A 14 -1.74 4.41 -19.77
C THR A 14 -0.43 4.49 -19.01
N SER A 15 -0.10 5.65 -18.44
CA SER A 15 0.94 5.75 -17.43
C SER A 15 0.49 4.87 -16.27
N SER A 16 0.95 3.62 -16.22
CA SER A 16 0.68 2.74 -15.10
C SER A 16 1.31 3.42 -13.90
N ALA A 17 0.50 3.94 -13.00
CA ALA A 17 1.01 4.40 -11.73
C ALA A 17 1.77 3.24 -11.09
N THR A 18 2.97 3.53 -10.63
CA THR A 18 3.91 2.48 -10.25
C THR A 18 4.46 2.81 -8.88
N ILE A 19 4.10 1.99 -7.90
CA ILE A 19 4.89 1.92 -6.69
C ILE A 19 6.22 1.27 -7.06
N THR A 20 7.30 2.06 -7.01
CA THR A 20 8.66 1.58 -7.21
C THR A 20 9.36 1.50 -5.88
N TRP A 21 10.32 0.59 -5.74
CA TRP A 21 11.05 0.45 -4.49
C TRP A 21 12.51 0.07 -4.70
N THR A 22 13.35 0.42 -3.74
CA THR A 22 14.75 -0.01 -3.69
C THR A 22 15.15 -0.31 -2.26
N LEU A 23 15.56 -1.56 -2.01
CA LEU A 23 16.13 -1.97 -0.73
C LEU A 23 17.58 -1.48 -0.61
N GLN A 24 17.85 -0.66 0.39
CA GLN A 24 19.18 -0.17 0.72
C GLN A 24 19.97 -1.31 1.39
N LYS A 25 21.01 -1.79 0.69
CA LYS A 25 21.87 -2.88 1.15
C LYS A 25 23.27 -2.37 1.49
N ALA A 26 23.86 -2.91 2.55
CA ALA A 26 25.28 -2.71 2.82
C ALA A 26 26.13 -3.32 1.68
N SER A 27 27.27 -2.71 1.37
CA SER A 27 28.20 -3.19 0.34
C SER A 27 28.81 -4.56 0.68
N ALA A 28 29.00 -4.85 1.96
CA ALA A 28 29.49 -6.13 2.48
C ALA A 28 28.54 -6.66 3.57
N PRO A 29 27.42 -7.30 3.21
CA PRO A 29 26.38 -7.63 4.17
C PRO A 29 26.72 -8.83 5.05
N THR A 30 26.35 -8.74 6.34
CA THR A 30 26.43 -9.84 7.30
C THR A 30 25.46 -10.98 6.95
N ALA A 31 25.59 -12.15 7.57
CA ALA A 31 24.65 -13.25 7.40
C ALA A 31 23.21 -12.85 7.80
N ASP A 32 23.07 -12.12 8.91
CA ASP A 32 21.80 -11.56 9.36
C ASP A 32 21.20 -10.60 8.31
N GLN A 33 21.99 -9.65 7.80
CA GLN A 33 21.53 -8.73 6.76
C GLN A 33 21.10 -9.46 5.49
N LYS A 34 21.85 -10.48 5.04
CA LYS A 34 21.48 -11.28 3.86
C LYS A 34 20.14 -11.99 4.03
N ASP A 35 19.89 -12.58 5.20
CA ASP A 35 18.60 -13.21 5.50
C ASP A 35 17.47 -12.18 5.54
N ALA A 36 17.67 -11.04 6.21
CA ALA A 36 16.70 -9.95 6.24
C ALA A 36 16.37 -9.46 4.84
N TYR A 37 17.39 -9.16 4.03
CA TYR A 37 17.20 -8.65 2.67
C TYR A 37 16.39 -9.61 1.81
N THR A 38 16.69 -10.91 1.86
CA THR A 38 15.95 -11.92 1.08
C THR A 38 14.46 -11.91 1.42
N LYS A 39 14.11 -11.80 2.70
CA LYS A 39 12.71 -11.79 3.15
C LYS A 39 12.01 -10.46 2.83
N ILE A 40 12.68 -9.35 3.05
CA ILE A 40 12.16 -8.01 2.73
C ILE A 40 11.89 -7.89 1.23
N GLU A 41 12.81 -8.36 0.37
CA GLU A 41 12.61 -8.34 -1.08
C GLU A 41 11.41 -9.18 -1.50
N ALA A 42 11.27 -10.39 -0.95
CA ALA A 42 10.11 -11.24 -1.23
C ALA A 42 8.79 -10.60 -0.76
N ALA A 43 8.78 -9.94 0.40
CA ALA A 43 7.62 -9.23 0.93
C ALA A 43 7.24 -8.03 0.04
N MET A 44 8.20 -7.17 -0.28
CA MET A 44 8.00 -5.97 -1.10
C MET A 44 7.57 -6.32 -2.53
N GLN A 45 8.17 -7.36 -3.12
CA GLN A 45 7.80 -7.81 -4.46
C GLN A 45 6.31 -8.24 -4.52
N LYS A 46 5.85 -9.02 -3.55
CA LYS A 46 4.44 -9.44 -3.49
C LYS A 46 3.50 -8.27 -3.23
N ALA A 47 3.84 -7.41 -2.27
CA ALA A 47 3.03 -6.25 -1.93
C ALA A 47 2.88 -5.29 -3.12
N VAL A 48 3.98 -4.95 -3.80
CA VAL A 48 3.96 -4.06 -4.96
C VAL A 48 3.25 -4.69 -6.15
N LEU A 49 3.42 -6.00 -6.39
CA LEU A 49 2.65 -6.70 -7.40
C LEU A 49 1.14 -6.60 -7.13
N ARG A 50 0.73 -6.73 -5.87
CA ARG A 50 -0.68 -6.60 -5.49
C ARG A 50 -1.18 -5.16 -5.64
N TYR A 51 -0.41 -4.17 -5.22
CA TYR A 51 -0.73 -2.76 -5.45
C TYR A 51 -0.91 -2.46 -6.95
N SER A 52 0.01 -2.93 -7.80
CA SER A 52 -0.06 -2.73 -9.26
C SER A 52 -1.29 -3.36 -9.93
N LYS A 53 -1.97 -4.29 -9.27
CA LYS A 53 -3.17 -4.96 -9.79
C LYS A 53 -4.47 -4.22 -9.42
N TYR A 54 -4.50 -3.51 -8.30
CA TYR A 54 -5.73 -3.00 -7.70
C TYR A 54 -5.71 -1.50 -7.40
N SER A 55 -4.62 -0.80 -7.73
CA SER A 55 -4.43 0.61 -7.42
C SER A 55 -3.66 1.31 -8.53
N ASP A 56 -4.02 2.57 -8.77
CA ASP A 56 -3.31 3.50 -9.63
C ASP A 56 -2.45 4.48 -8.78
N ALA A 57 -2.00 4.03 -7.61
CA ALA A 57 -1.11 4.81 -6.75
C ALA A 57 0.33 4.83 -7.28
N SER A 58 1.00 5.97 -7.11
CA SER A 58 2.41 6.15 -7.47
C SER A 58 3.21 6.62 -6.26
N LYS A 59 4.35 5.95 -6.01
CA LYS A 59 5.29 6.30 -4.94
C LYS A 59 6.66 5.71 -5.25
N VAL A 60 7.72 6.44 -4.90
CA VAL A 60 9.08 5.90 -4.85
C VAL A 60 9.39 5.58 -3.40
N ILE A 61 9.64 4.30 -3.10
CA ILE A 61 9.86 3.82 -1.74
C ILE A 61 11.32 3.41 -1.54
N LYS A 62 11.98 3.97 -0.53
CA LYS A 62 13.27 3.50 -0.06
C LYS A 62 13.04 2.53 1.09
N VAL A 63 13.45 1.28 0.89
CA VAL A 63 13.26 0.22 1.87
C VAL A 63 14.57 0.00 2.64
N TYR A 64 14.50 -0.20 3.95
CA TYR A 64 15.68 -0.45 4.78
C TYR A 64 15.45 -1.62 5.73
N TYR A 65 16.55 -2.31 6.05
CA TYR A 65 16.64 -3.14 7.23
C TYR A 65 17.22 -2.31 8.39
N ALA A 66 16.42 -2.06 9.41
CA ALA A 66 16.75 -1.21 10.55
C ALA A 66 16.49 -1.99 11.86
N PRO A 67 17.46 -2.78 12.36
CA PRO A 67 17.27 -3.68 13.52
C PRO A 67 16.73 -3.03 14.80
N GLY A 68 16.91 -1.71 14.97
CA GLY A 68 16.38 -0.94 16.10
C GLY A 68 14.88 -0.64 16.03
N VAL A 69 14.23 -0.90 14.89
CA VAL A 69 12.77 -0.84 14.74
C VAL A 69 12.17 -2.12 15.33
N PRO A 70 11.17 -2.04 16.23
CA PRO A 70 10.57 -3.23 16.84
C PRO A 70 9.87 -4.17 15.83
N THR A 71 9.19 -3.60 14.84
CA THR A 71 8.37 -4.33 13.86
C THR A 71 8.68 -3.86 12.43
N ALA A 72 7.97 -2.86 11.96
CA ALA A 72 8.23 -2.08 10.77
C ALA A 72 7.66 -0.67 10.99
N GLU A 73 8.11 0.29 10.19
CA GLU A 73 7.57 1.65 10.19
C GLU A 73 7.79 2.32 8.84
N ALA A 74 6.88 3.22 8.46
CA ALA A 74 6.98 4.00 7.25
C ALA A 74 6.55 5.45 7.48
N SER A 75 7.00 6.32 6.58
CA SER A 75 6.61 7.72 6.54
C SER A 75 6.19 8.16 5.14
N TYR A 76 5.38 9.23 5.07
CA TYR A 76 4.84 9.73 3.81
C TYR A 76 5.92 10.16 2.78
N ASN A 77 7.13 10.46 3.25
CA ASN A 77 8.29 10.79 2.40
C ASN A 77 8.79 9.61 1.55
N GLY A 78 8.26 8.39 1.76
CA GLY A 78 8.64 7.19 1.02
C GLY A 78 9.69 6.31 1.70
N ASP A 79 10.11 6.60 2.94
CA ASP A 79 10.94 5.66 3.70
C ASP A 79 10.07 4.56 4.33
N LEU A 80 10.52 3.31 4.20
CA LEU A 80 9.88 2.12 4.77
C LEU A 80 10.96 1.23 5.39
N ARG A 81 10.84 0.93 6.69
CA ARG A 81 11.89 0.25 7.47
C ARG A 81 11.33 -1.01 8.12
N PHE A 82 12.05 -2.12 7.97
CA PHE A 82 11.76 -3.35 8.70
C PHE A 82 12.75 -3.56 9.85
N GLY A 83 12.23 -3.97 10.99
CA GLY A 83 12.95 -4.34 12.20
C GLY A 83 13.71 -5.66 12.12
N SER A 84 14.31 -6.06 13.23
CA SER A 84 15.05 -7.33 13.32
C SER A 84 14.15 -8.58 13.28
N ASN A 85 12.89 -8.46 13.71
CA ASN A 85 12.00 -9.61 13.80
C ASN A 85 11.48 -10.06 12.41
N ARG A 86 11.89 -11.27 11.99
CA ARG A 86 11.52 -11.87 10.70
C ARG A 86 10.04 -12.15 10.54
N SER A 87 9.28 -12.28 11.63
CA SER A 87 7.83 -12.47 11.54
C SER A 87 7.14 -11.29 10.85
N TYR A 88 7.74 -10.09 10.86
CA TYR A 88 7.20 -8.90 10.21
C TYR A 88 7.71 -8.70 8.78
N MET A 89 8.70 -9.46 8.30
CA MET A 89 9.20 -9.36 6.91
C MET A 89 8.34 -10.19 5.96
N ASN A 90 7.07 -9.82 5.87
CA ASN A 90 6.06 -10.52 5.09
C ASN A 90 5.18 -9.53 4.30
N GLU A 91 4.38 -10.07 3.38
CA GLU A 91 3.55 -9.29 2.46
C GLU A 91 2.54 -8.40 3.19
N ARG A 92 1.85 -8.92 4.23
CA ARG A 92 0.91 -8.13 5.03
C ARG A 92 1.57 -6.87 5.59
N THR A 93 2.74 -7.01 6.22
CA THR A 93 3.42 -5.86 6.83
C THR A 93 3.86 -4.89 5.73
N ALA A 94 4.45 -5.39 4.64
CA ALA A 94 4.84 -4.53 3.53
C ALA A 94 3.66 -3.73 2.98
N MET A 95 2.49 -4.35 2.82
CA MET A 95 1.29 -3.65 2.36
C MET A 95 0.80 -2.58 3.32
N HIS A 96 0.76 -2.92 4.62
CA HIS A 96 0.41 -1.98 5.68
C HIS A 96 1.34 -0.76 5.67
N GLU A 97 2.65 -0.98 5.65
CA GLU A 97 3.63 0.11 5.64
C GLU A 97 3.59 0.91 4.33
N ILE A 98 3.36 0.28 3.17
CA ILE A 98 3.13 0.99 1.90
C ILE A 98 1.95 1.97 2.05
N SER A 99 0.87 1.58 2.73
CA SER A 99 -0.29 2.47 2.94
C SER A 99 0.08 3.73 3.73
N HIS A 100 1.00 3.64 4.70
CA HIS A 100 1.55 4.82 5.38
C HIS A 100 2.34 5.73 4.44
N THR A 101 3.15 5.16 3.54
CA THR A 101 3.85 5.96 2.52
C THR A 101 2.88 6.69 1.58
N LEU A 102 1.65 6.17 1.44
CA LEU A 102 0.59 6.74 0.61
C LEU A 102 -0.29 7.76 1.35
N GLY A 103 -0.25 7.81 2.68
CA GLY A 103 -0.87 8.88 3.47
C GLY A 103 -1.67 8.43 4.68
N VAL A 104 -1.96 7.13 4.81
CA VAL A 104 -2.66 6.56 5.96
C VAL A 104 -1.91 6.93 7.24
N GLY A 105 -2.54 7.66 8.15
CA GLY A 105 -1.94 8.04 9.43
C GLY A 105 -0.73 8.99 9.35
N GLN A 106 -0.45 9.57 8.18
CA GLN A 106 0.74 10.40 7.95
C GLN A 106 0.39 11.80 7.41
N THR A 107 -0.87 12.07 7.10
CA THR A 107 -1.29 13.33 6.46
C THR A 107 -2.49 13.96 7.16
N ALA A 108 -2.54 15.29 7.14
CA ALA A 108 -3.71 16.03 7.63
C ALA A 108 -4.98 15.73 6.80
N ALA A 109 -4.83 15.27 5.56
CA ALA A 109 -5.95 14.85 4.72
C ALA A 109 -6.60 13.58 5.26
N PHE A 110 -5.80 12.56 5.59
CA PHE A 110 -6.27 11.36 6.30
C PHE A 110 -7.01 11.72 7.60
N ASP A 111 -6.39 12.54 8.46
CA ASP A 111 -6.98 12.91 9.76
C ASP A 111 -8.34 13.62 9.59
N ARG A 112 -8.44 14.57 8.65
CA ARG A 112 -9.70 15.27 8.36
C ARG A 112 -10.78 14.32 7.85
N LYS A 113 -10.44 13.44 6.91
CA LYS A 113 -11.38 12.45 6.36
C LYS A 113 -11.86 11.47 7.40
N CYS A 114 -10.96 11.01 8.27
CA CYS A 114 -11.28 10.17 9.41
C CYS A 114 -12.21 10.87 10.41
N ALA A 115 -11.94 12.13 10.75
CA ALA A 115 -12.76 12.90 11.67
C ALA A 115 -14.17 13.19 11.12
N ALA A 116 -14.27 13.48 9.82
CA ALA A 116 -15.55 13.77 9.16
C ALA A 116 -16.34 12.50 8.77
N GLY A 117 -15.65 11.38 8.55
CA GLY A 117 -16.25 10.15 8.02
C GLY A 117 -16.75 10.28 6.57
N ASP A 118 -16.28 11.28 5.82
CA ASP A 118 -16.76 11.66 4.49
C ASP A 118 -15.99 10.96 3.35
N TRP A 119 -15.92 9.63 3.46
CA TRP A 119 -15.33 8.75 2.44
C TRP A 119 -16.33 8.46 1.32
N LYS A 120 -16.33 9.29 0.27
CA LYS A 120 -17.32 9.23 -0.83
C LYS A 120 -17.19 7.97 -1.69
N THR A 121 -16.00 7.40 -1.79
CA THR A 121 -15.67 6.23 -2.60
C THR A 121 -15.36 5.03 -1.70
N ALA A 122 -14.54 5.23 -0.65
CA ALA A 122 -14.12 4.11 0.19
C ALA A 122 -15.26 3.53 1.05
N LEU A 123 -16.20 4.35 1.55
CA LEU A 123 -17.29 3.84 2.38
C LEU A 123 -18.32 3.04 1.58
N PRO A 124 -18.80 3.48 0.40
CA PRO A 124 -19.64 2.63 -0.45
C PRO A 124 -18.95 1.34 -0.86
N LEU A 125 -17.65 1.38 -1.17
CA LEU A 125 -16.88 0.19 -1.50
C LEU A 125 -16.88 -0.82 -0.35
N LEU A 126 -16.55 -0.37 0.87
CA LEU A 126 -16.61 -1.20 2.07
C LEU A 126 -18.01 -1.83 2.25
N ARG A 127 -19.06 -1.02 2.14
CA ARG A 127 -20.45 -1.48 2.31
C ARG A 127 -20.90 -2.47 1.25
N SER A 128 -20.31 -2.44 0.06
CA SER A 128 -20.57 -3.44 -0.98
C SER A 128 -20.08 -4.84 -0.59
N TRP A 129 -19.12 -4.93 0.34
CA TRP A 129 -18.57 -6.19 0.84
C TRP A 129 -19.16 -6.62 2.17
N ASP A 130 -19.30 -5.68 3.10
CA ASP A 130 -19.57 -5.97 4.52
C ASP A 130 -20.99 -5.56 4.95
N GLY A 131 -21.79 -5.07 3.99
CA GLY A 131 -23.18 -4.68 4.18
C GLY A 131 -23.36 -3.20 4.52
N ALA A 132 -24.61 -2.73 4.42
CA ALA A 132 -24.96 -1.32 4.49
C ALA A 132 -24.60 -0.63 5.83
N SER A 133 -24.48 -1.39 6.92
CA SER A 133 -24.14 -0.88 8.24
C SER A 133 -22.63 -0.71 8.47
N ALA A 134 -21.78 -1.18 7.55
CA ALA A 134 -20.34 -1.09 7.68
C ALA A 134 -19.86 0.38 7.76
N LYS A 135 -18.79 0.57 8.52
CA LYS A 135 -18.15 1.87 8.78
C LYS A 135 -16.64 1.74 8.67
N ILE A 136 -16.02 2.75 8.07
CA ILE A 136 -14.57 2.95 8.18
C ILE A 136 -14.32 3.65 9.51
N ASN A 137 -13.46 3.06 10.31
CA ASN A 137 -12.99 3.64 11.55
C ASN A 137 -11.52 3.99 11.40
N CYS A 138 -11.08 5.03 12.10
CA CYS A 138 -9.68 5.40 12.18
C CYS A 138 -9.27 5.59 13.64
N GLY A 139 -7.99 5.37 13.92
CA GLY A 139 -7.44 5.56 15.25
C GLY A 139 -5.92 5.66 15.19
N GLY A 140 -5.39 6.79 15.68
CA GLY A 140 -3.97 7.10 15.55
C GLY A 140 -3.56 7.04 14.08
N SER A 141 -2.52 6.24 13.80
CA SER A 141 -1.99 6.09 12.44
C SER A 141 -2.74 5.08 11.57
N HIS A 142 -3.85 4.49 12.03
CA HIS A 142 -4.45 3.31 11.39
C HIS A 142 -5.93 3.50 11.01
N PHE A 143 -6.42 2.62 10.14
CA PHE A 143 -7.84 2.45 9.84
C PHE A 143 -8.27 0.98 9.93
N TRP A 144 -9.57 0.74 10.09
CA TRP A 144 -10.18 -0.58 10.01
C TRP A 144 -11.64 -0.49 9.54
N PRO A 145 -12.18 -1.53 8.89
CA PRO A 145 -11.55 -2.81 8.55
C PRO A 145 -10.55 -2.72 7.39
N TYR A 146 -9.80 -3.79 7.16
CA TYR A 146 -8.83 -3.96 6.06
C TYR A 146 -7.58 -3.06 6.13
N GLY A 147 -7.23 -2.54 7.30
CA GLY A 147 -5.96 -1.83 7.51
C GLY A 147 -4.74 -2.75 7.60
N LEU A 148 -4.96 -4.06 7.79
CA LEU A 148 -3.89 -5.08 7.97
C LEU A 148 -2.95 -4.77 9.15
N ASN A 149 -3.52 -4.23 10.24
CA ASN A 149 -2.82 -3.82 11.45
C ASN A 149 -2.30 -5.04 12.25
N TYR A 150 -2.99 -6.18 12.15
CA TYR A 150 -2.63 -7.42 12.85
C TYR A 150 -2.54 -8.62 11.90
N ASP A 151 -1.77 -9.64 12.30
CA ASP A 151 -1.67 -10.91 11.56
C ASP A 151 -3.02 -11.59 11.37
N THR A 152 -3.93 -11.46 12.35
CA THR A 152 -5.28 -12.03 12.29
C THR A 152 -6.18 -11.39 11.23
N GLU A 153 -5.79 -10.24 10.67
CA GLU A 153 -6.51 -9.61 9.56
C GLU A 153 -6.08 -10.16 8.19
N TRP A 154 -5.05 -10.99 8.13
CA TRP A 154 -4.53 -11.52 6.87
C TRP A 154 -5.45 -12.59 6.26
N SER A 155 -5.79 -12.38 4.99
CA SER A 155 -6.24 -13.39 4.04
C SER A 155 -6.00 -12.86 2.62
N GLU A 156 -5.99 -13.71 1.60
CA GLU A 156 -5.87 -13.25 0.21
C GLU A 156 -6.96 -12.23 -0.17
N THR A 157 -8.18 -12.46 0.32
CA THR A 157 -9.31 -11.53 0.12
C THR A 157 -9.06 -10.21 0.82
N ASN A 158 -8.64 -10.23 2.09
CA ASN A 158 -8.38 -9.00 2.86
C ASN A 158 -7.19 -8.23 2.31
N ALA A 159 -6.17 -8.91 1.78
CA ALA A 159 -5.05 -8.28 1.10
C ALA A 159 -5.53 -7.52 -0.14
N ASN A 160 -6.38 -8.12 -0.98
CA ASN A 160 -6.95 -7.41 -2.13
C ASN A 160 -7.79 -6.21 -1.69
N ARG A 161 -8.68 -6.42 -0.71
CA ARG A 161 -9.54 -5.36 -0.15
C ARG A 161 -8.73 -4.22 0.47
N HIS A 162 -7.60 -4.50 1.12
CA HIS A 162 -6.71 -3.48 1.65
C HIS A 162 -6.26 -2.51 0.54
N VAL A 163 -5.72 -3.03 -0.56
CA VAL A 163 -5.26 -2.17 -1.69
C VAL A 163 -6.43 -1.38 -2.26
N GLN A 164 -7.57 -2.02 -2.49
CA GLN A 164 -8.76 -1.36 -3.04
C GLN A 164 -9.32 -0.28 -2.10
N MET A 165 -9.25 -0.49 -0.78
CA MET A 165 -9.63 0.50 0.22
C MET A 165 -8.66 1.69 0.21
N VAL A 166 -7.35 1.45 0.19
CA VAL A 166 -6.34 2.50 0.13
C VAL A 166 -6.49 3.32 -1.16
N GLU A 167 -6.72 2.68 -2.31
CA GLU A 167 -7.01 3.36 -3.57
C GLU A 167 -8.27 4.24 -3.50
N ALA A 168 -9.35 3.72 -2.93
CA ALA A 168 -10.59 4.49 -2.77
C ALA A 168 -10.41 5.67 -1.79
N MET A 169 -9.60 5.50 -0.74
CA MET A 169 -9.25 6.58 0.18
C MET A 169 -8.41 7.67 -0.52
N LEU A 170 -7.45 7.28 -1.37
CA LEU A 170 -6.68 8.22 -2.21
C LEU A 170 -7.61 8.97 -3.16
N THR A 171 -8.55 8.27 -3.79
CA THR A 171 -9.57 8.87 -4.67
C THR A 171 -10.44 9.90 -3.94
N ASP A 172 -10.72 9.66 -2.65
CA ASP A 172 -11.48 10.59 -1.81
C ASP A 172 -10.68 11.82 -1.36
N GLY A 173 -9.38 11.88 -1.67
CA GLY A 173 -8.49 12.99 -1.36
C GLY A 173 -7.74 12.84 -0.04
N MET A 174 -7.44 11.60 0.37
CA MET A 174 -6.36 11.30 1.33
C MET A 174 -5.01 11.68 0.75
#